data_AF-A0A5N8YCL7-F1
#
_entry.id   AF-A0A5N8YCL7-F1
#
_cell.length_a   1.000
_cell.length_b   1.000
_cell.length_c   1.000
_cell.angle_alpha   90.00
_cell.angle_beta   90.00
_cell.angle_gamma   90.00
#
_symmetry.space_group_name_H-M   'P 1'
#
loop_
_entity.id
_entity.type
_entity.pdbx_description
1 polymer ?
#
loop_
_entity_poly.entity_id
_entity_poly.type
_entity_poly.pdbx_seq_one_letter_code
_entity_poly.pdbx_strand_id
1 'polypeptide(L)'
;MNQSDQFDNTVWGELVGRVTELRCNPAGCDHLVYRFLGQYLPALLSARTQEARERVWSAFWSYLTTPATRAKPFAMSSSSADDLIAVIQMELNRQWYQQQG
;
A
#
# COMPACT_ATOMS: atom_id res chain seq x y z
N MET A 1 0.85 18.07 -9.56
CA MET A 1 0.66 17.27 -8.34
C MET A 1 1.76 16.24 -8.29
N ASN A 2 2.65 16.31 -7.28
CA ASN A 2 3.61 15.23 -7.08
C ASN A 2 2.83 14.02 -6.56
N GLN A 3 3.12 12.82 -7.07
CA GLN A 3 2.46 11.58 -6.62
C GLN A 3 2.62 11.34 -5.10
N SER A 4 3.59 12.03 -4.47
CA SER A 4 3.85 12.05 -3.03
C SER A 4 2.81 12.83 -2.20
N ASP A 5 1.96 13.67 -2.81
CA ASP A 5 0.98 14.48 -2.09
C ASP A 5 -0.34 13.73 -1.81
N GLN A 6 -0.55 12.55 -2.40
CA GLN A 6 -1.76 11.72 -2.21
C GLN A 6 -1.75 10.90 -0.92
N PHE A 7 -0.62 10.79 -0.23
CA PHE A 7 -0.58 10.17 1.08
C PHE A 7 0.39 10.97 1.93
N ASP A 8 -0.14 11.76 2.86
CA ASP A 8 0.73 12.44 3.81
C ASP A 8 1.35 11.44 4.81
N ASN A 9 2.37 11.91 5.54
CA ASN A 9 3.04 11.10 6.56
C ASN A 9 2.10 10.63 7.68
N THR A 10 0.95 11.30 7.87
CA THR A 10 -0.04 10.98 8.90
C THR A 10 -0.82 9.74 8.50
N VAL A 11 -1.31 9.67 7.26
CA VAL A 11 -2.04 8.51 6.74
C VAL A 11 -1.15 7.27 6.74
N TRP A 12 0.12 7.39 6.32
CA TRP A 12 1.07 6.28 6.40
C TRP A 12 1.38 5.88 7.83
N GLY A 13 1.60 6.84 8.72
CA GLY A 13 1.84 6.58 10.14
C GLY A 13 0.68 5.85 10.83
N GLU A 14 -0.56 6.23 10.52
CA GLU A 14 -1.76 5.56 11.03
C GLU A 14 -1.93 4.15 10.46
N LEU A 15 -1.71 3.96 9.16
CA LEU A 15 -1.73 2.66 8.49
C LEU A 15 -0.73 1.68 9.11
N VAL A 16 0.50 2.15 9.31
CA VAL A 16 1.62 1.37 9.85
C VAL A 16 1.41 1.05 11.33
N GLY A 17 0.82 1.97 12.10
CA GLY A 17 0.47 1.75 13.50
C GLY A 17 -0.53 0.61 13.72
N ARG A 18 -1.39 0.32 12.73
CA ARG A 18 -2.41 -0.73 12.78
C ARG A 18 -1.88 -2.13 12.44
N VAL A 19 -0.82 -2.23 11.65
CA VAL A 19 -0.22 -3.51 11.25
C VAL A 19 0.91 -3.87 12.20
N THR A 20 0.69 -4.89 13.03
CA THR A 20 1.64 -5.28 14.09
C THR A 20 3.01 -5.66 13.54
N GLU A 21 3.05 -6.31 12.37
CA GLU A 21 4.29 -6.71 11.69
C GLU A 21 5.13 -5.52 11.20
N LEU A 22 4.51 -4.36 10.94
CA LEU A 22 5.20 -3.14 10.53
C LEU A 22 5.52 -2.23 11.71
N ARG A 23 4.69 -2.24 12.76
CA ARG A 23 4.90 -1.44 13.98
C ARG A 23 6.25 -1.72 14.65
N CYS A 24 6.71 -2.97 14.63
CA CYS A 24 8.00 -3.36 15.19
C CYS A 24 9.14 -3.37 14.16
N ASN A 25 8.89 -2.93 12.92
CA ASN A 25 9.86 -2.97 11.81
C ASN A 25 9.84 -1.68 10.97
N PRO A 26 10.45 -0.58 11.46
CA PRO A 26 10.48 0.70 10.76
C PRO A 26 11.10 0.60 9.36
N ALA A 27 12.17 -0.19 9.19
CA ALA A 27 12.80 -0.40 7.89
C ALA A 27 11.87 -1.14 6.90
N GLY A 28 11.07 -2.08 7.40
CA GLY A 28 10.02 -2.76 6.63
C GLY A 28 8.92 -1.80 6.20
N CYS A 29 8.50 -0.91 7.09
CA CYS A 29 7.55 0.16 6.80
C CYS A 29 8.06 1.10 5.69
N ASP A 30 9.27 1.66 5.84
CA ASP A 30 9.83 2.58 4.85
C ASP A 30 9.95 1.91 3.48
N HIS A 31 10.40 0.64 3.47
CA HIS A 31 10.52 -0.12 2.25
C HIS A 31 9.14 -0.39 1.60
N LEU A 32 8.12 -0.70 2.40
CA LEU A 32 6.75 -0.86 1.92
C LEU A 32 6.21 0.42 1.29
N VAL A 33 6.32 1.55 1.99
CA VAL A 33 5.85 2.86 1.51
C VAL A 33 6.55 3.23 0.21
N TYR A 34 7.88 3.08 0.16
CA TYR A 34 8.68 3.32 -1.04
C TYR A 34 8.21 2.46 -2.22
N ARG A 35 8.01 1.15 -2.02
CA ARG A 35 7.55 0.25 -3.08
C ARG A 35 6.13 0.54 -3.51
N PHE A 36 5.22 0.83 -2.58
CA PHE A 36 3.84 1.17 -2.91
C PHE A 36 3.77 2.45 -3.74
N LEU A 37 4.36 3.55 -3.27
CA LEU A 37 4.34 4.84 -3.95
C LEU A 37 5.09 4.82 -5.29
N GLY A 38 6.21 4.08 -5.37
CA GLY A 38 7.04 4.05 -6.58
C GLY A 38 6.53 3.09 -7.67
N GLN A 39 5.80 2.03 -7.31
CA GLN A 39 5.46 0.97 -8.26
C GLN A 39 3.95 0.68 -8.34
N TYR A 40 3.28 0.51 -7.21
CA TYR A 40 1.90 0.03 -7.20
C TYR A 40 0.88 1.16 -7.35
N LEU A 41 1.09 2.30 -6.67
CA LEU A 41 0.21 3.46 -6.80
C LEU A 41 0.17 4.00 -8.24
N PRO A 42 1.29 4.24 -8.95
CA PRO A 42 1.24 4.68 -10.34
C PRO A 42 0.54 3.67 -11.26
N ALA A 43 0.71 2.37 -11.00
CA ALA A 43 0.03 1.31 -11.74
C ALA A 43 -1.49 1.31 -11.48
N LEU A 44 -1.93 1.52 -10.24
CA LEU A 44 -3.35 1.69 -9.88
C LEU A 44 -3.96 2.92 -10.55
N LEU A 45 -3.25 4.05 -10.52
CA LEU A 45 -3.69 5.30 -11.17
C LEU A 45 -3.78 5.16 -12.69
N SER A 46 -2.91 4.34 -13.29
CA SER A 46 -2.90 4.08 -14.74
C SER A 46 -3.92 3.02 -15.18
N ALA A 47 -4.47 2.24 -14.25
CA ALA A 47 -5.39 1.15 -14.54
C ALA A 47 -6.79 1.69 -14.92
N ARG A 48 -7.13 1.53 -16.20
CA ARG A 48 -8.40 2.01 -16.79
C ARG A 48 -9.57 1.03 -16.68
N THR A 49 -9.30 -0.23 -16.35
CA THR A 49 -10.33 -1.26 -16.19
C THR A 49 -10.28 -1.87 -14.80
N GLN A 50 -11.40 -2.46 -14.38
CA GLN A 50 -11.50 -3.13 -13.09
C GLN A 50 -10.52 -4.31 -13.00
N GLU A 51 -10.39 -5.09 -14.06
CA GLU A 51 -9.49 -6.24 -14.14
C GLU A 51 -8.02 -5.80 -14.02
N ALA A 52 -7.66 -4.64 -14.60
CA ALA A 52 -6.32 -4.09 -14.47
C ALA A 52 -6.02 -3.68 -13.02
N ARG A 53 -6.99 -3.09 -12.32
CA ARG A 53 -6.85 -2.75 -10.90
C ARG A 53 -6.70 -3.98 -10.02
N GLU A 54 -7.52 -5.00 -10.25
CA GLU A 54 -7.45 -6.28 -9.53
C GLU A 54 -6.10 -6.97 -9.69
N ARG A 55 -5.51 -6.94 -10.90
CA ARG A 55 -4.16 -7.47 -11.13
C ARG A 55 -3.11 -6.74 -10.31
N VAL A 56 -3.20 -5.41 -10.21
CA VAL A 56 -2.25 -4.62 -9.39
C VAL A 56 -2.42 -4.95 -7.91
N TRP A 57 -3.65 -5.07 -7.42
CA TRP A 57 -3.91 -5.50 -6.04
C TRP A 57 -3.40 -6.90 -5.75
N SER A 58 -3.62 -7.86 -6.66
CA SER A 58 -3.10 -9.23 -6.52
C SER A 58 -1.57 -9.26 -6.51
N ALA A 59 -0.92 -8.48 -7.37
CA ALA A 59 0.54 -8.35 -7.39
C ALA A 59 1.08 -7.71 -6.11
N PHE A 60 0.35 -6.73 -5.55
CA PHE A 60 0.73 -6.09 -4.29
C PHE A 60 0.55 -7.04 -3.10
N TRP A 61 -0.58 -7.77 -3.05
CA TRP A 61 -0.83 -8.80 -2.04
C TRP A 61 0.27 -9.88 -2.06
N SER A 62 0.62 -10.38 -3.25
CA SER A 62 1.69 -11.36 -3.41
C SER A 62 3.03 -10.81 -2.92
N TYR A 63 3.33 -9.55 -3.23
CA TYR A 63 4.51 -8.89 -2.70
C TYR A 63 4.49 -8.83 -1.17
N LEU A 64 3.38 -8.46 -0.52
CA LEU A 64 3.25 -8.38 0.94
C LEU A 64 3.51 -9.72 1.62
N THR A 65 2.94 -10.80 1.09
CA THR A 65 3.00 -12.15 1.67
C THR A 65 4.29 -12.92 1.33
N THR A 66 5.04 -12.47 0.32
CA THR A 66 6.34 -13.08 -0.03
C THR A 66 7.29 -13.07 1.19
N PRO A 67 8.07 -14.16 1.43
CA PRO A 67 9.02 -14.22 2.53
C PRO A 67 10.02 -13.05 2.55
N ALA A 68 10.50 -12.71 3.75
CA ALA A 68 11.50 -11.67 3.93
C ALA A 68 12.83 -12.08 3.27
N THR A 69 13.47 -11.14 2.58
CA THR A 69 14.77 -11.32 1.93
C THR A 69 15.66 -10.12 2.19
N ARG A 70 16.94 -10.18 1.79
CA ARG A 70 17.83 -8.99 1.84
C ARG A 70 17.27 -7.79 1.07
N ALA A 71 16.45 -8.02 0.03
CA ALA A 71 15.85 -6.98 -0.78
C ALA A 71 14.45 -6.53 -0.31
N LYS A 72 13.83 -7.27 0.64
CA LYS A 72 12.51 -6.98 1.22
C LYS A 72 12.55 -7.36 2.70
N PRO A 73 12.77 -6.40 3.62
CA PRO A 73 13.09 -6.70 5.02
C PRO A 73 11.86 -7.03 5.88
N PHE A 74 10.77 -7.51 5.28
CA PHE A 74 9.55 -7.89 5.99
C PHE A 74 8.82 -9.03 5.28
N ALA A 75 8.05 -9.77 6.06
CA ALA A 75 7.00 -10.66 5.59
C ALA A 75 5.73 -10.32 6.34
N MET A 76 4.59 -10.54 5.70
CA MET A 76 3.28 -10.26 6.27
C MET A 76 2.42 -11.51 6.16
N SER A 77 1.61 -11.79 7.18
CA SER A 77 0.60 -12.84 7.07
C SER A 77 -0.44 -12.46 6.02
N SER A 78 -1.10 -13.45 5.41
CA SER A 78 -2.17 -13.20 4.44
C SER A 78 -3.27 -12.31 4.99
N SER A 79 -3.68 -12.53 6.25
CA SER A 79 -4.69 -11.70 6.92
C SER A 79 -4.25 -10.25 7.09
N SER A 80 -3.03 -10.01 7.56
CA SER A 80 -2.54 -8.63 7.70
C SER A 80 -2.36 -7.94 6.35
N ALA A 81 -2.07 -8.69 5.28
CA ALA A 81 -1.99 -8.15 3.93
C ALA A 81 -3.37 -7.75 3.39
N ASP A 82 -4.39 -8.57 3.65
CA ASP A 82 -5.79 -8.24 3.32
C ASP A 82 -6.27 -7.00 4.07
N ASP A 83 -6.01 -6.93 5.38
CA ASP A 83 -6.35 -5.77 6.22
C ASP A 83 -5.68 -4.49 5.71
N LEU A 84 -4.38 -4.57 5.40
CA LEU A 84 -3.63 -3.44 4.87
C LEU A 84 -4.21 -2.95 3.54
N ILE A 85 -4.51 -3.87 2.61
CA ILE A 85 -5.10 -3.52 1.31
C ILE A 85 -6.47 -2.89 1.49
N ALA A 86 -7.32 -3.43 2.38
CA ALA A 86 -8.64 -2.87 2.64
C ALA A 86 -8.57 -1.43 3.14
N VAL A 87 -7.63 -1.12 4.04
CA VAL A 87 -7.42 0.25 4.53
C VAL A 87 -6.93 1.17 3.41
N ILE A 88 -5.96 0.73 2.61
CA ILE A 88 -5.46 1.53 1.47
C ILE A 88 -6.59 1.80 0.46
N GLN A 89 -7.41 0.79 0.14
CA GLN A 89 -8.56 0.96 -0.76
C GLN A 89 -9.59 1.95 -0.22
N MET A 90 -9.89 1.88 1.09
CA MET A 90 -10.79 2.82 1.74
C MET A 90 -10.27 4.26 1.64
N GLU A 91 -8.97 4.45 1.88
CA GLU A 91 -8.35 5.77 1.84
C GLU A 91 -8.23 6.33 0.41
N LEU A 92 -7.86 5.49 -0.56
CA LEU A 92 -7.88 5.86 -1.97
C LEU A 92 -9.28 6.29 -2.42
N ASN A 93 -10.32 5.55 -2.03
CA ASN A 93 -11.71 5.92 -2.34
C ASN A 93 -12.08 7.26 -1.68
N ARG A 94 -11.74 7.45 -0.40
CA ARG A 94 -12.00 8.71 0.33
C ARG A 94 -11.40 9.91 -0.39
N GLN A 95 -10.13 9.83 -0.79
CA GLN A 95 -9.46 10.92 -1.48
C GLN A 95 -10.01 11.16 -2.88
N TRP A 96 -10.41 10.10 -3.59
CA TRP A 96 -11.03 10.24 -4.91
C TRP A 96 -12.36 11.01 -4.84
N TYR A 97 -13.14 10.81 -3.78
CA TYR A 97 -14.38 11.57 -3.56
C TYR A 97 -14.11 13.03 -3.19
N GLN A 98 -13.01 13.34 -2.49
CA GLN A 98 -12.65 14.72 -2.13
C GLN A 98 -12.13 15.55 -3.32
N GLN A 99 -11.68 14.92 -4.41
CA GLN A 99 -11.20 15.64 -5.60
C GLN A 99 -12.29 15.89 -6.67
N GLN A 100 -13.52 15.40 -6.47
CA GLN A 100 -14.64 15.59 -7.41
C GLN A 100 -15.76 16.51 -6.87
N GLY A 101 -15.59 17.08 -5.68
CA GLY A 101 -16.46 18.14 -5.12
C GLY A 101 -15.79 19.50 -5.20
#